data_AF-A0A3N1GL00-F1
#
_entry.id   AF-A0A3N1GL00-F1
#
_cell.length_a   1.000
_cell.length_b   1.000
_cell.length_c   1.000
_cell.angle_alpha   90.00
_cell.angle_beta   90.00
_cell.angle_gamma   90.00
#
_symmetry.space_group_name_H-M   'P 1'
#
loop_
_entity.id
_entity.type
_entity.pdbx_description
1 polymer ?
#
loop_
_entity_poly.entity_id
_entity_poly.type
_entity_poly.pdbx_seq_one_letter_code
_entity_poly.pdbx_strand_id
1 'polypeptide(L)'
;MSLATAVAPIAPRAGRPRRLIEIDSRATYVSFGLAYLGGHGAAAVSQGDTPLLDLPGWLPTALLGIGLIVGITQATIASSRVQRAASEPDVLACKLLGAGWVIGFIALFFAITALTAHLGMPELQSILWPIGSGLVVGLLYLAEGAVRRNLMHYGLGAWLALISTTALFFGTPGLFWILAIAGGGAYAAAAVLEQRRLISLAEVSASRISRR
;
A
#
# COMPACT_ATOMS: atom_id res chain seq x y z
N MET A 1 6.11 52.36 -41.53
CA MET A 1 6.79 52.24 -40.22
C MET A 1 5.98 51.24 -39.39
N SER A 2 6.50 50.03 -39.18
CA SER A 2 5.84 48.96 -38.41
C SER A 2 6.70 48.66 -37.18
N LEU A 3 6.10 48.76 -35.99
CA LEU A 3 6.74 48.46 -34.70
C LEU A 3 6.55 46.97 -34.41
N ALA A 4 7.59 46.16 -34.61
CA ALA A 4 7.62 44.79 -34.16
C ALA A 4 8.04 44.75 -32.68
N THR A 5 7.07 44.55 -31.79
CA THR A 5 7.31 44.28 -30.37
C THR A 5 7.87 42.87 -30.21
N ALA A 6 9.15 42.75 -29.92
CA ALA A 6 9.79 41.47 -29.63
C ALA A 6 9.29 40.92 -28.27
N VAL A 7 8.53 39.82 -28.29
CA VAL A 7 8.18 39.07 -27.09
C VAL A 7 9.41 38.26 -26.66
N ALA A 8 9.96 38.58 -25.49
CA ALA A 8 11.06 37.82 -24.92
C ALA A 8 10.62 36.38 -24.58
N PRO A 9 11.45 35.35 -24.86
CA PRO A 9 11.14 33.98 -24.48
C PRO A 9 11.12 33.86 -22.95
N ILE A 10 10.00 33.38 -22.41
CA ILE A 10 9.87 33.03 -21.00
C ILE A 10 10.82 31.86 -20.75
N ALA A 11 11.97 32.13 -20.14
CA ALA A 11 12.86 31.09 -19.65
C ALA A 11 12.06 30.21 -18.67
N PRO A 12 12.13 28.86 -18.78
CA PRO A 12 11.53 27.98 -17.78
C PRO A 12 12.07 28.37 -16.41
N ARG A 13 11.20 28.85 -15.51
CA ARG A 13 11.57 28.98 -14.10
C ARG A 13 12.03 27.60 -13.66
N ALA A 14 13.33 27.45 -13.40
CA ALA A 14 13.87 26.28 -12.73
C ALA A 14 13.18 26.20 -11.37
N GLY A 15 12.09 25.41 -11.32
CA GLY A 15 11.30 25.22 -10.12
C GLY A 15 12.21 24.68 -9.05
N ARG A 16 12.32 25.41 -7.94
CA ARG A 16 13.00 24.92 -6.73
C ARG A 16 12.48 23.52 -6.46
N PRO A 17 13.32 22.48 -6.31
CA PRO A 17 12.84 21.12 -6.09
C PRO A 17 11.90 21.18 -4.88
N ARG A 18 10.61 20.91 -5.14
CA ARG A 18 9.55 20.89 -4.13
C ARG A 18 10.07 19.94 -3.05
N ARG A 19 10.34 20.46 -1.85
CA ARG A 19 10.76 19.63 -0.71
C ARG A 19 9.65 18.61 -0.54
N LEU A 20 9.91 17.34 -0.90
CA LEU A 20 8.98 16.27 -0.61
C LEU A 20 8.78 16.29 0.90
N ILE A 21 7.55 16.54 1.34
CA ILE A 21 7.20 16.26 2.73
C ILE A 21 7.18 14.74 2.81
N GLU A 22 8.29 14.20 3.28
CA GLU A 22 8.51 12.77 3.33
C GLU A 22 7.67 12.18 4.45
N ILE A 23 6.77 11.27 4.10
CA ILE A 23 5.89 10.59 5.07
C ILE A 23 6.67 9.41 5.63
N ASP A 24 6.89 9.38 6.94
CA ASP A 24 7.42 8.18 7.61
C ASP A 24 6.36 7.08 7.57
N SER A 25 6.55 6.13 6.66
CA SER A 25 5.62 5.01 6.41
C SER A 25 5.95 3.75 7.22
N ARG A 26 6.97 3.77 8.09
CA ARG A 26 7.44 2.55 8.79
C ARG A 26 6.37 1.94 9.68
N ALA A 27 5.70 2.76 10.49
CA ALA A 27 4.65 2.29 11.39
C ALA A 27 3.51 1.62 10.61
N THR A 28 3.17 2.17 9.45
CA THR A 28 2.19 1.60 8.53
C THR A 28 2.67 0.26 8.01
N TYR A 29 3.89 0.17 7.46
CA TYR A 29 4.43 -1.08 6.92
C TYR A 29 4.55 -2.18 7.97
N VAL A 30 4.98 -1.86 9.19
CA VAL A 30 5.03 -2.82 10.31
C VAL A 30 3.62 -3.32 10.65
N SER A 31 2.63 -2.41 10.74
CA SER A 31 1.26 -2.79 11.07
C SER A 31 0.64 -3.72 10.01
N PHE A 32 0.80 -3.39 8.73
CA PHE A 32 0.35 -4.24 7.63
C PHE A 32 1.11 -5.56 7.56
N GLY A 33 2.43 -5.55 7.80
CA GLY A 33 3.24 -6.77 7.87
C GLY A 33 2.76 -7.72 8.96
N LEU A 34 2.50 -7.20 10.17
CA LEU A 34 1.93 -8.00 11.26
C LEU A 34 0.51 -8.49 10.94
N ALA A 35 -0.31 -7.67 10.26
CA ALA A 35 -1.64 -8.09 9.82
C ALA A 35 -1.57 -9.25 8.82
N TYR A 36 -0.65 -9.18 7.85
CA TYR A 36 -0.46 -10.23 6.85
C TYR A 36 0.10 -11.51 7.48
N LEU A 37 1.15 -11.39 8.30
CA LEU A 37 1.74 -12.54 8.99
C LEU A 37 0.76 -13.18 9.97
N GLY A 38 0.07 -12.39 10.79
CA GLY A 38 -0.88 -12.89 11.78
C GLY A 38 -2.15 -13.42 11.13
N GLY A 39 -2.81 -12.62 10.29
CA GLY A 39 -4.08 -12.97 9.67
C GLY A 39 -3.97 -14.08 8.63
N HIS A 40 -3.10 -13.90 7.62
CA HIS A 40 -2.92 -14.95 6.60
C HIS A 40 -2.09 -16.11 7.14
N GLY A 41 -1.13 -15.90 8.02
CA GLY A 41 -0.40 -17.01 8.64
C GLY A 41 -1.30 -17.89 9.49
N ALA A 42 -2.20 -17.30 10.30
CA ALA A 42 -3.21 -18.06 11.04
C ALA A 42 -4.12 -18.85 10.09
N ALA A 43 -4.60 -18.23 9.01
CA ALA A 43 -5.39 -18.94 7.99
C ALA A 43 -4.60 -20.07 7.31
N ALA A 44 -3.30 -19.86 7.06
CA ALA A 44 -2.45 -20.84 6.40
C ALA A 44 -2.19 -22.09 7.25
N VAL A 45 -2.12 -21.94 8.57
CA VAL A 45 -1.93 -23.07 9.50
C VAL A 45 -3.24 -23.74 9.89
N SER A 46 -4.38 -23.05 9.80
CA SER A 46 -5.67 -23.57 10.25
C SER A 46 -6.65 -23.99 9.16
N GLN A 47 -6.35 -23.76 7.89
CA GLN A 47 -7.20 -24.15 6.76
C GLN A 47 -6.55 -25.24 5.90
N GLY A 48 -7.37 -25.89 5.06
CA GLY A 48 -6.97 -26.99 4.17
C GLY A 48 -7.44 -28.34 4.67
N ASP A 49 -7.20 -29.39 3.88
CA ASP A 49 -7.65 -30.76 4.18
C ASP A 49 -6.92 -31.38 5.39
N THR A 50 -5.72 -30.89 5.69
CA THR A 50 -4.88 -31.33 6.81
C THR A 50 -4.35 -30.11 7.58
N PRO A 51 -5.20 -29.45 8.41
CA PRO A 51 -4.79 -28.26 9.14
C PRO A 51 -3.69 -28.60 10.15
N LEU A 52 -2.69 -27.72 10.25
CA LEU A 52 -1.57 -27.85 11.20
C LEU A 52 -2.01 -27.51 12.63
N LEU A 53 -2.94 -26.57 12.77
CA LEU A 53 -3.48 -26.11 14.05
C LEU A 53 -5.00 -25.95 13.94
N ASP A 54 -5.72 -26.44 14.94
CA ASP A 54 -7.16 -26.18 15.08
C ASP A 54 -7.35 -24.81 15.75
N LEU A 55 -7.69 -23.79 14.93
CA LEU A 55 -7.92 -22.43 15.38
C LEU A 55 -9.40 -22.05 15.21
N PRO A 56 -9.95 -21.21 16.10
CA PRO A 56 -11.29 -20.68 15.92
C PRO A 56 -11.40 -19.93 14.58
N GLY A 57 -12.44 -20.23 13.79
CA GLY A 57 -12.59 -19.65 12.44
C GLY A 57 -12.68 -18.11 12.39
N TRP A 58 -12.96 -17.44 13.52
CA TRP A 58 -12.98 -15.98 13.62
C TRP A 58 -11.58 -15.37 13.81
N LEU A 59 -10.61 -16.13 14.31
CA LEU A 59 -9.30 -15.63 14.76
C LEU A 59 -8.46 -15.04 13.61
N PRO A 60 -8.31 -15.70 12.43
CA PRO A 60 -7.56 -15.13 11.31
C PRO A 60 -8.11 -13.78 10.86
N THR A 61 -9.44 -13.68 10.74
CA THR A 61 -10.13 -12.46 10.32
C THR A 61 -9.98 -11.34 11.36
N ALA A 62 -10.05 -11.66 12.65
CA ALA A 62 -9.86 -10.68 13.72
C ALA A 62 -8.43 -10.11 13.73
N LEU A 63 -7.41 -10.97 13.61
CA LEU A 63 -6.00 -10.53 13.55
C LEU A 63 -5.76 -9.60 12.35
N LEU A 64 -6.29 -9.97 11.19
CA LEU A 64 -6.20 -9.17 9.98
C LEU A 64 -6.94 -7.83 10.16
N GLY A 65 -8.18 -7.86 10.66
CA GLY A 65 -8.99 -6.67 10.89
C GLY A 65 -8.35 -5.68 11.86
N ILE A 66 -7.80 -6.15 12.98
CA ILE A 66 -7.11 -5.30 13.97
C ILE A 66 -5.89 -4.64 13.34
N GLY A 67 -5.05 -5.42 12.65
CA GLY A 67 -3.85 -4.88 12.00
C GLY A 67 -4.17 -3.83 10.93
N LEU A 68 -5.23 -4.05 10.15
CA LEU A 68 -5.73 -3.07 9.17
C LEU A 68 -6.22 -1.79 9.85
N ILE A 69 -7.04 -1.89 10.89
CA ILE A 69 -7.55 -0.72 11.63
C ILE A 69 -6.39 0.12 12.17
N VAL A 70 -5.40 -0.52 12.78
CA VAL A 70 -4.21 0.17 13.29
C VAL A 70 -3.43 0.82 12.14
N GLY A 71 -3.16 0.09 11.06
CA GLY A 71 -2.44 0.61 9.89
C GLY A 71 -3.13 1.81 9.23
N ILE A 72 -4.44 1.73 9.01
CA ILE A 72 -5.27 2.81 8.46
C ILE A 72 -5.24 4.04 9.37
N THR A 73 -5.38 3.82 10.69
CA THR A 73 -5.34 4.92 11.67
C THR A 73 -3.99 5.65 11.60
N GLN A 74 -2.88 4.92 11.58
CA GLN A 74 -1.55 5.50 11.51
C GLN A 74 -1.32 6.24 10.18
N ALA A 75 -1.71 5.64 9.05
CA ALA A 75 -1.62 6.27 7.74
C ALA A 75 -2.44 7.57 7.66
N THR A 76 -3.64 7.56 8.26
CA THR A 76 -4.53 8.72 8.31
C THR A 76 -3.92 9.84 9.15
N ILE A 77 -3.41 9.54 10.34
CA ILE A 77 -2.76 10.53 11.22
C ILE A 77 -1.53 11.13 10.52
N ALA A 78 -0.66 10.30 9.93
CA ALA A 78 0.52 10.76 9.22
C ALA A 78 0.17 11.67 8.03
N SER A 79 -0.81 11.24 7.22
CA SER A 79 -1.30 12.01 6.06
C SER A 79 -1.94 13.33 6.49
N SER A 80 -2.69 13.35 7.59
CA SER A 80 -3.33 14.55 8.12
C SER A 80 -2.31 15.62 8.54
N ARG A 81 -1.19 15.19 9.12
CA ARG A 81 -0.11 16.10 9.54
C ARG A 81 0.55 16.77 8.34
N VAL A 82 0.75 16.03 7.26
CA VAL A 82 1.39 16.52 6.02
C VAL A 82 0.46 17.39 5.19
N GLN A 83 -0.83 17.06 5.12
CA GLN A 83 -1.81 17.82 4.33
C GLN A 83 -1.96 19.27 4.78
N ARG A 84 -1.70 19.58 6.06
CA ARG A 84 -1.76 20.96 6.59
C ARG A 84 -0.76 21.93 5.95
N ALA A 85 0.31 21.41 5.34
CA ALA A 85 1.33 22.21 4.66
C ALA A 85 1.39 21.92 3.14
N ALA A 86 0.42 21.18 2.61
CA ALA A 86 0.40 20.75 1.23
C ALA A 86 -0.15 21.83 0.29
N SER A 87 0.30 21.82 -0.97
CA SER A 87 -0.26 22.70 -1.99
C SER A 87 -1.60 22.18 -2.51
N GLU A 88 -2.37 23.04 -3.17
CA GLU A 88 -3.68 22.68 -3.72
C GLU A 88 -3.65 21.47 -4.69
N PRO A 89 -2.68 21.35 -5.64
CA PRO A 89 -2.54 20.12 -6.44
C PRO A 89 -2.26 18.85 -5.62
N ASP A 90 -1.48 18.97 -4.54
CA ASP A 90 -1.15 17.82 -3.68
C ASP A 90 -2.38 17.38 -2.87
N VAL A 91 -3.24 18.33 -2.47
CA VAL A 91 -4.52 18.06 -1.79
C VAL A 91 -5.49 17.35 -2.72
N LEU A 92 -5.62 17.80 -3.98
CA LEU A 92 -6.45 17.13 -4.97
C LEU A 92 -5.98 15.70 -5.21
N ALA A 93 -4.67 15.50 -5.38
CA ALA A 93 -4.09 14.18 -5.54
C ALA A 93 -4.41 13.26 -4.35
N CYS A 94 -4.30 13.75 -3.11
CA CYS A 94 -4.69 12.99 -1.92
C CYS A 94 -6.18 12.62 -1.92
N LYS A 95 -7.06 13.55 -2.31
CA LYS A 95 -8.51 13.28 -2.42
C LYS A 95 -8.82 12.20 -3.46
N LEU A 96 -8.20 12.27 -4.63
CA LEU A 96 -8.39 11.29 -5.70
C LEU A 96 -7.87 9.91 -5.31
N LEU A 97 -6.71 9.84 -4.65
CA LEU A 97 -6.16 8.58 -4.12
C LEU A 97 -7.08 7.99 -3.04
N GLY A 98 -7.59 8.81 -2.12
CA GLY A 98 -8.57 8.38 -1.12
C GLY A 98 -9.90 7.91 -1.74
N ALA A 99 -10.39 8.60 -2.77
CA ALA A 99 -11.56 8.14 -3.52
C ALA A 99 -11.27 6.81 -4.25
N GLY A 100 -10.07 6.65 -4.79
CA GLY A 100 -9.62 5.41 -5.42
C GLY A 100 -9.69 4.20 -4.49
N TRP A 101 -9.35 4.36 -3.20
CA TRP A 101 -9.55 3.33 -2.18
C TRP A 101 -11.01 2.90 -2.08
N VAL A 102 -11.92 3.86 -1.85
CA VAL A 102 -13.35 3.58 -1.68
C VAL A 102 -13.92 2.93 -2.94
N ILE A 103 -13.66 3.52 -4.10
CA ILE A 103 -14.15 3.01 -5.39
C ILE A 103 -13.60 1.61 -5.68
N GLY A 104 -12.30 1.38 -5.44
CA GLY A 104 -11.66 0.08 -5.68
C GLY A 104 -12.28 -1.04 -4.86
N PHE A 105 -12.53 -0.81 -3.56
CA PHE A 105 -13.17 -1.81 -2.70
C PHE A 105 -14.67 -1.99 -3.00
N ILE A 106 -15.39 -0.94 -3.38
CA ILE A 106 -16.77 -1.06 -3.85
C ILE A 106 -16.83 -1.90 -5.12
N ALA A 107 -15.96 -1.61 -6.09
CA ALA A 107 -15.87 -2.37 -7.33
C ALA A 107 -15.53 -3.84 -7.05
N LEU A 108 -14.59 -4.10 -6.14
CA LEU A 108 -14.23 -5.45 -5.72
C LEU A 108 -15.40 -6.18 -5.05
N PHE A 109 -16.12 -5.53 -4.14
CA PHE A 109 -17.30 -6.07 -3.49
C PHE A 109 -18.33 -6.55 -4.52
N PHE A 110 -18.66 -5.68 -5.48
CA PHE A 110 -19.60 -6.03 -6.54
C PHE A 110 -19.06 -7.15 -7.44
N ALA A 111 -17.79 -7.11 -7.82
CA ALA A 111 -17.18 -8.15 -8.65
C ALA A 111 -17.25 -9.53 -7.99
N ILE A 112 -16.83 -9.63 -6.72
CA ILE A 112 -16.86 -10.89 -5.96
C ILE A 112 -18.30 -11.36 -5.77
N THR A 113 -19.20 -10.48 -5.33
CA THR A 113 -20.59 -10.84 -5.05
C THR A 113 -21.31 -11.30 -6.31
N ALA A 114 -21.22 -10.54 -7.40
CA ALA A 114 -21.86 -10.88 -8.67
C ALA A 114 -21.27 -12.15 -9.29
N LEU A 115 -19.95 -12.31 -9.30
CA LEU A 115 -19.29 -13.49 -9.87
C LEU A 115 -19.68 -14.75 -9.12
N THR A 116 -19.60 -14.75 -7.78
CA THR A 116 -19.94 -15.92 -6.97
C THR A 116 -21.43 -16.27 -7.02
N ALA A 117 -22.30 -15.27 -7.09
CA ALA A 117 -23.74 -15.47 -7.30
C ALA A 117 -24.05 -16.08 -8.68
N HIS A 118 -23.42 -15.58 -9.76
CA HIS A 118 -23.63 -16.09 -11.11
C HIS A 118 -23.11 -17.51 -11.32
N LEU A 119 -22.00 -17.87 -10.66
CA LEU A 119 -21.45 -19.22 -10.73
C LEU A 119 -22.13 -20.20 -9.76
N GLY A 120 -22.91 -19.72 -8.80
CA GLY A 120 -23.48 -20.56 -7.74
C GLY A 120 -22.43 -21.14 -6.79
N MET A 121 -21.28 -20.46 -6.64
CA MET A 121 -20.12 -20.93 -5.86
C MET A 121 -19.77 -19.92 -4.74
N PRO A 122 -20.58 -19.83 -3.67
CA PRO A 122 -20.36 -18.88 -2.57
C PRO A 122 -19.02 -19.10 -1.84
N GLU A 123 -18.49 -20.31 -1.81
CA GLU A 123 -17.21 -20.67 -1.20
C GLU A 123 -16.01 -19.92 -1.81
N LEU A 124 -16.10 -19.51 -3.10
CA LEU A 124 -15.05 -18.72 -3.76
C LEU A 124 -14.80 -17.38 -3.07
N GLN A 125 -15.77 -16.85 -2.32
CA GLN A 125 -15.58 -15.61 -1.57
C GLN A 125 -14.41 -15.72 -0.58
N SER A 126 -14.20 -16.90 0.03
CA SER A 126 -13.08 -17.15 0.96
C SER A 126 -11.70 -17.03 0.32
N ILE A 127 -11.61 -17.21 -1.00
CA ILE A 127 -10.39 -17.11 -1.81
C ILE A 127 -10.26 -15.73 -2.44
N LEU A 128 -11.36 -15.23 -3.03
CA LEU A 128 -11.37 -13.99 -3.80
C LEU A 128 -11.22 -12.75 -2.92
N TRP A 129 -11.74 -12.75 -1.69
CA TRP A 129 -11.62 -11.60 -0.81
C TRP A 129 -10.17 -11.28 -0.42
N PRO A 130 -9.38 -12.25 0.12
CA PRO A 130 -7.96 -12.01 0.41
C PRO A 130 -7.15 -11.55 -0.80
N ILE A 131 -7.32 -12.25 -1.93
CA ILE A 131 -6.55 -12.01 -3.15
C ILE A 131 -6.94 -10.68 -3.80
N GLY A 132 -8.24 -10.45 -3.95
CA GLY A 132 -8.77 -9.24 -4.53
C GLY A 132 -8.42 -8.02 -3.71
N SER A 133 -8.49 -8.11 -2.38
CA SER A 133 -8.09 -7.03 -1.49
C SER A 133 -6.60 -6.72 -1.64
N GLY A 134 -5.74 -7.74 -1.64
CA GLY A 134 -4.30 -7.56 -1.87
C GLY A 134 -3.97 -6.94 -3.23
N LEU A 135 -4.70 -7.33 -4.29
CA LEU A 135 -4.58 -6.72 -5.62
C LEU A 135 -4.96 -5.24 -5.60
N VAL A 136 -6.14 -4.90 -5.07
CA VAL A 136 -6.63 -3.52 -4.99
C VAL A 136 -5.66 -2.64 -4.19
N VAL A 137 -5.22 -3.12 -3.01
CA VAL A 137 -4.22 -2.40 -2.19
C VAL A 137 -2.91 -2.22 -2.95
N GLY A 138 -2.43 -3.26 -3.63
CA GLY A 138 -1.20 -3.19 -4.43
C GLY A 138 -1.28 -2.13 -5.53
N LEU A 139 -2.38 -2.09 -6.29
CA LEU A 139 -2.60 -1.08 -7.32
C LEU A 139 -2.71 0.34 -6.75
N LEU A 140 -3.34 0.49 -5.59
CA LEU A 140 -3.43 1.78 -4.92
C LEU A 140 -2.06 2.25 -4.44
N TYR A 141 -1.26 1.38 -3.82
CA TYR A 141 0.12 1.70 -3.43
C TYR A 141 1.01 2.05 -4.63
N LEU A 142 0.83 1.35 -5.75
CA LEU A 142 1.50 1.66 -7.01
C LEU A 142 1.14 3.09 -7.47
N ALA A 143 -0.15 3.44 -7.50
CA ALA A 143 -0.60 4.77 -7.87
C ALA A 143 -0.12 5.85 -6.89
N GLU A 144 -0.22 5.61 -5.58
CA GLU A 144 0.26 6.51 -4.53
C GLU A 144 1.77 6.75 -4.65
N GLY A 145 2.54 5.68 -4.86
CA GLY A 145 3.98 5.74 -5.07
C GLY A 145 4.36 6.54 -6.32
N ALA A 146 3.61 6.39 -7.42
CA ALA A 146 3.83 7.15 -8.65
C ALA A 146 3.57 8.65 -8.45
N VAL A 147 2.43 9.00 -7.85
CA VAL A 147 2.03 10.39 -7.58
C VAL A 147 3.02 11.08 -6.62
N ARG A 148 3.42 10.38 -5.55
CA ARG A 148 4.32 10.92 -4.53
C ARG A 148 5.80 10.75 -4.89
N ARG A 149 6.12 10.14 -6.04
CA ARG A 149 7.50 9.79 -6.46
C ARG A 149 8.26 8.97 -5.41
N ASN A 150 7.55 8.11 -4.68
CA ASN A 150 8.13 7.19 -3.71
C ASN A 150 8.29 5.81 -4.36
N LEU A 151 9.51 5.51 -4.82
CA LEU A 151 9.85 4.26 -5.50
C LEU A 151 9.67 3.03 -4.60
N MET A 152 9.91 3.14 -3.30
CA MET A 152 9.71 2.03 -2.36
C MET A 152 8.23 1.68 -2.26
N HIS A 153 7.37 2.69 -2.12
CA HIS A 153 5.93 2.47 -2.05
C HIS A 153 5.36 1.97 -3.39
N TYR A 154 5.86 2.52 -4.51
CA TYR A 154 5.52 2.06 -5.85
C TYR A 154 5.88 0.58 -6.05
N GLY A 155 7.12 0.20 -5.73
CA GLY A 155 7.62 -1.16 -5.86
C GLY A 155 6.89 -2.15 -4.95
N LEU A 156 6.61 -1.75 -3.71
CA LEU A 156 5.79 -2.53 -2.78
C LEU A 156 4.38 -2.76 -3.36
N GLY A 157 3.76 -1.72 -3.92
CA GLY A 157 2.45 -1.84 -4.57
C GLY A 157 2.46 -2.81 -5.74
N ALA A 158 3.44 -2.70 -6.64
CA ALA A 158 3.63 -3.63 -7.76
C ALA A 158 3.79 -5.08 -7.26
N TRP A 159 4.64 -5.28 -6.26
CA TRP A 159 4.87 -6.60 -5.67
C TRP A 159 3.59 -7.20 -5.07
N LEU A 160 2.85 -6.43 -4.28
CA LEU A 160 1.60 -6.89 -3.67
C LEU A 160 0.56 -7.24 -4.72
N ALA A 161 0.42 -6.44 -5.78
CA ALA A 161 -0.51 -6.74 -6.87
C ALA A 161 -0.16 -8.06 -7.57
N LEU A 162 1.13 -8.30 -7.83
CA LEU A 162 1.60 -9.53 -8.50
C LEU A 162 1.50 -10.75 -7.58
N ILE A 163 1.93 -10.66 -6.33
CA ILE A 163 1.88 -11.78 -5.39
C ILE A 163 0.45 -12.16 -5.06
N SER A 164 -0.44 -11.18 -4.87
CA SER A 164 -1.84 -11.46 -4.55
C SER A 164 -2.50 -12.22 -5.71
N THR A 165 -2.26 -11.82 -6.95
CA THR A 165 -2.81 -12.53 -8.12
C THR A 165 -2.14 -13.88 -8.36
N THR A 166 -0.83 -13.99 -8.13
CA THR A 166 -0.10 -15.27 -8.23
C THR A 166 -0.58 -16.29 -7.20
N ALA A 167 -1.07 -15.84 -6.03
CA ALA A 167 -1.63 -16.74 -5.01
C ALA A 167 -2.84 -17.56 -5.51
N LEU A 168 -3.54 -17.11 -6.57
CA LEU A 168 -4.65 -17.87 -7.19
C LEU A 168 -4.23 -19.25 -7.69
N PHE A 169 -2.95 -19.44 -8.02
CA PHE A 169 -2.45 -20.71 -8.57
C PHE A 169 -2.24 -21.80 -7.50
N PHE A 170 -2.39 -21.51 -6.21
CA PHE A 170 -1.91 -22.39 -5.13
C PHE A 170 -3.00 -23.04 -4.26
N GLY A 171 -4.28 -22.74 -4.48
CA GLY A 171 -5.39 -23.29 -3.68
C GLY A 171 -5.26 -23.02 -2.16
N THR A 172 -6.15 -23.60 -1.35
CA THR A 172 -6.06 -23.51 0.12
C THR A 172 -5.28 -24.71 0.67
N PRO A 173 -4.31 -24.55 1.58
CA PRO A 173 -3.89 -23.30 2.25
C PRO A 173 -2.77 -22.54 1.54
N GLY A 174 -2.29 -23.02 0.39
CA GLY A 174 -1.13 -22.46 -0.31
C GLY A 174 -1.23 -20.96 -0.59
N LEU A 175 -2.42 -20.46 -0.94
CA LEU A 175 -2.66 -19.04 -1.16
C LEU A 175 -2.37 -18.18 0.09
N PHE A 176 -2.73 -18.68 1.28
CA PHE A 176 -2.51 -17.99 2.54
C PHE A 176 -1.04 -18.00 2.94
N TRP A 177 -0.31 -19.08 2.64
CA TRP A 177 1.14 -19.11 2.81
C TRP A 177 1.85 -18.08 1.94
N ILE A 178 1.44 -17.95 0.68
CA ILE A 178 2.00 -16.95 -0.22
C ILE A 178 1.72 -15.53 0.29
N LEU A 179 0.47 -15.24 0.68
CA LEU A 179 0.14 -13.93 1.22
C LEU A 179 0.91 -13.64 2.52
N ALA A 180 0.99 -14.60 3.44
CA ALA A 180 1.70 -14.43 4.71
C ALA A 180 3.20 -14.17 4.49
N ILE A 181 3.87 -15.04 3.70
CA ILE A 181 5.33 -14.98 3.54
C ILE A 181 5.72 -13.90 2.53
N ALA A 182 5.20 -13.97 1.29
CA ALA A 182 5.62 -13.05 0.24
C ALA A 182 4.98 -11.66 0.40
N GLY A 183 3.72 -11.58 0.85
CA GLY A 183 3.08 -10.31 1.18
C GLY A 183 3.61 -9.70 2.48
N GLY A 184 3.49 -10.44 3.59
CA GLY A 184 3.97 -9.97 4.91
C GLY A 184 5.47 -9.73 4.95
N GLY A 185 6.27 -10.57 4.30
CA GLY A 185 7.72 -10.40 4.17
C GLY A 185 8.12 -9.15 3.38
N ALA A 186 7.37 -8.78 2.34
CA ALA A 186 7.62 -7.54 1.60
C ALA A 186 7.34 -6.29 2.45
N TYR A 187 6.29 -6.31 3.28
CA TYR A 187 6.04 -5.25 4.26
C TYR A 187 7.17 -5.13 5.29
N ALA A 188 7.66 -6.26 5.81
CA ALA A 188 8.78 -6.28 6.74
C ALA A 188 10.07 -5.74 6.09
N ALA A 189 10.37 -6.17 4.86
CA ALA A 189 11.49 -5.66 4.08
C ALA A 189 11.37 -4.16 3.83
N ALA A 190 10.19 -3.68 3.44
CA ALA A 190 9.93 -2.25 3.22
C ALA A 190 10.15 -1.42 4.50
N ALA A 191 9.73 -1.92 5.67
CA ALA A 191 9.97 -1.25 6.95
C ALA A 191 11.46 -1.11 7.27
N VAL A 192 12.25 -2.17 7.06
CA VAL A 192 13.69 -2.17 7.29
C VAL A 192 14.43 -1.26 6.30
N LEU A 193 14.07 -1.32 5.02
CA LEU A 193 14.66 -0.47 3.98
C LEU A 193 14.36 1.01 4.22
N GLU A 194 13.14 1.34 4.64
CA GLU A 194 12.75 2.71 4.95
C GLU A 194 13.51 3.24 6.18
N GLN A 195 13.74 2.41 7.20
CA GLN A 195 14.59 2.77 8.33
C GLN A 195 16.03 3.11 7.89
N ARG A 196 16.63 2.29 7.02
CA ARG A 196 17.98 2.54 6.49
C ARG A 196 18.04 3.84 5.70
N ARG A 197 17.02 4.11 4.88
CA ARG A 197 16.91 5.33 4.08
C ARG A 197 16.91 6.58 4.97
N LEU A 198 16.10 6.59 6.03
CA LEU A 198 16.01 7.72 6.97
C LEU A 198 17.33 7.98 7.71
N ILE A 199 18.03 6.92 8.13
CA ILE A 199 19.36 7.05 8.78
C ILE A 199 20.36 7.72 7.82
N SER A 200 20.41 7.28 6.55
CA SER A 200 21.33 7.85 5.56
C SER A 200 21.09 9.35 5.30
N LEU A 201 19.82 9.79 5.31
CA LEU A 201 19.46 11.20 5.14
C LEU A 201 19.87 12.06 6.33
N ALA A 202 19.81 11.51 7.54
CA ALA A 202 20.26 12.20 8.76
C ALA A 202 21.78 12.41 8.75
N GLU A 203 22.57 11.40 8.37
CA GLU A 203 24.04 11.48 8.26
C GLU A 203 24.49 12.52 7.22
N VAL A 204 23.87 12.53 6.04
CA VAL A 204 24.14 13.52 4.99
C VAL A 204 23.82 14.93 5.48
N SER A 205 22.73 15.11 6.24
CA SER A 205 22.35 16.40 6.79
C SER A 205 23.36 16.89 7.85
N ALA A 206 23.80 16.01 8.76
CA ALA A 206 24.79 16.32 9.78
C ALA A 206 26.14 16.72 9.16
N SER A 207 26.61 16.00 8.13
CA SER A 207 27.86 16.32 7.45
C SER A 207 27.85 17.70 6.76
N ARG A 208 26.70 18.12 6.19
CA ARG A 208 26.56 19.46 5.57
C ARG A 208 26.57 20.59 6.59
N ILE A 209 26.08 20.36 7.81
CA ILE A 209 26.10 21.35 8.89
C ILE A 209 27.54 21.54 9.39
N SER A 210 28.30 20.45 9.55
CA SER A 210 29.71 20.51 10.01
C SER A 210 30.69 21.22 9.05
N ARG A 211 30.31 21.39 7.78
CA ARG A 211 31.13 22.05 6.74
C ARG A 211 30.77 23.53 6.52
N ARG A 212 29.84 24.08 7.29
CA ARG A 212 29.48 25.51 7.27
C ARG A 212 29.99 26.18 8.53
#